data_AF-A0A1G8JF20-F1
#
_entry.id   AF-A0A1G8JF20-F1
#
_cell.length_a   1.000
_cell.length_b   1.000
_cell.length_c   1.000
_cell.angle_alpha   90.00
_cell.angle_beta   90.00
_cell.angle_gamma   90.00
#
_symmetry.space_group_name_H-M   'P 1'
#
loop_
_entity.id
_entity.type
_entity.pdbx_description
1 polymer ?
#
loop_
_entity_poly.entity_id
_entity_poly.type
_entity_poly.pdbx_seq_one_letter_code
_entity_poly.pdbx_strand_id
1 'polypeptide(L)'
;MHAEGIQRQLEEIEFVLCMRYRWLRVPAWRPLVADIARQAATEALKPIIFRQVLRRHTSRVLEGIERCSDIADRQRLIDGLCSVLVFLNGRKLSWESFSELGHSLSLSPASPDLLVSLGQLMSLAEAINVVLGYANDPPRPRFCAMCWRFVLSGEKYCRTHRVPVSGTGWQGRQGHDSYWSGRKLLPQFNDGIRKLSSQARKEQLRSHWKEVVEAAQIVPWLERHRPLVWQFVMGHLANLEGGAVLPVIIQALDEHNLEVGALREQRAAFHRSLLDDRKAAFDLLLRAEAWLGAAAERRAGWGGGREGAGRPRKATNSAL
;
A
#
# COMPACT_ATOMS: atom_id res chain seq x y z
N MET A 1 1.69 28.86 10.18
CA MET A 1 0.34 28.27 10.05
C MET A 1 -0.39 28.47 11.37
N HIS A 2 -1.44 29.29 11.35
CA HIS A 2 -2.06 29.92 12.52
C HIS A 2 -2.93 28.95 13.35
N ALA A 3 -3.03 29.21 14.65
CA ALA A 3 -3.84 28.45 15.61
C ALA A 3 -5.33 28.36 15.22
N GLU A 4 -5.86 29.36 14.50
CA GLU A 4 -7.23 29.37 13.96
C GLU A 4 -7.48 28.26 12.92
N GLY A 5 -6.46 27.89 12.14
CA GLY A 5 -6.58 26.80 11.16
C GLY A 5 -6.74 25.44 11.82
N ILE A 6 -6.05 25.21 12.95
CA ILE A 6 -6.10 23.95 13.71
C ILE A 6 -7.46 23.79 14.40
N GLN A 7 -8.02 24.88 14.93
CA GLN A 7 -9.32 24.85 15.60
C GLN A 7 -10.46 24.50 14.63
N ARG A 8 -10.44 25.08 13.42
CA ARG A 8 -11.42 24.76 12.37
C ARG A 8 -11.30 23.30 11.90
N GLN A 9 -10.08 22.79 11.74
CA GLN A 9 -9.82 21.39 11.41
C GLN A 9 -10.33 20.44 12.51
N LEU A 10 -10.14 20.81 13.78
CA LEU A 10 -10.63 20.02 14.91
C LEU A 10 -12.15 19.87 14.92
N GLU A 11 -12.85 20.97 14.70
CA GLU A 11 -14.32 20.99 14.64
C GLU A 11 -14.84 20.16 13.46
N GLU A 12 -14.16 20.22 12.32
CA GLU A 12 -14.48 19.40 11.14
C GLU A 12 -14.28 17.90 11.40
N ILE A 13 -13.15 17.51 12.02
CA ILE A 13 -12.89 16.10 12.36
C ILE A 13 -13.92 15.58 13.35
N GLU A 14 -14.16 16.30 14.45
CA GLU A 14 -15.14 15.89 15.45
C GLU A 14 -16.53 15.78 14.81
N PHE A 15 -16.92 16.74 13.98
CA PHE A 15 -18.17 16.71 13.24
C PHE A 15 -18.29 15.48 12.33
N VAL A 16 -17.26 15.17 11.54
CA VAL A 16 -17.26 14.00 10.65
C VAL A 16 -17.28 12.70 11.44
N LEU A 17 -16.50 12.58 12.51
CA LEU A 17 -16.50 11.39 13.37
C LEU A 17 -17.90 11.15 13.97
N CYS A 18 -18.54 12.20 14.49
CA CYS A 18 -19.88 12.12 15.04
C CYS A 18 -20.93 11.76 13.97
N MET A 19 -20.94 12.47 12.85
CA MET A 19 -21.98 12.32 11.82
C MET A 19 -21.85 11.02 11.02
N ARG A 20 -20.63 10.69 10.58
CA ARG A 20 -20.39 9.54 9.68
C ARG A 20 -20.30 8.22 10.43
N TYR A 21 -19.72 8.24 11.64
CA TYR A 21 -19.38 7.03 12.37
C TYR A 21 -20.15 6.86 13.68
N ARG A 22 -21.13 7.75 13.94
CA ARG A 22 -21.93 7.76 15.18
C ARG A 22 -21.05 7.78 16.43
N TRP A 23 -19.91 8.46 16.34
CA TRP A 23 -19.00 8.63 17.47
C TRP A 23 -19.68 9.46 18.57
N LEU A 24 -19.65 8.93 19.80
CA LEU A 24 -20.15 9.62 20.99
C LEU A 24 -19.13 10.68 21.42
N ARG A 25 -19.50 11.95 21.32
CA ARG A 25 -18.62 13.05 21.66
C ARG A 25 -18.53 13.21 23.18
N VAL A 26 -17.41 12.80 23.77
CA VAL A 26 -17.11 13.05 25.19
C VAL A 26 -16.03 14.13 25.31
N PRO A 27 -16.28 15.27 26.00
CA PRO A 27 -15.35 16.40 26.09
C PRO A 27 -13.94 16.04 26.57
N ALA A 28 -13.83 15.03 27.44
CA ALA A 28 -12.54 14.54 27.96
C ALA A 28 -11.57 14.08 26.86
N TRP A 29 -12.08 13.68 25.69
CA TRP A 29 -11.26 13.23 24.55
C TRP A 29 -10.90 14.34 23.55
N ARG A 30 -11.43 15.56 23.70
CA ARG A 30 -11.11 16.69 22.81
C ARG A 30 -9.59 17.00 22.75
N PRO A 31 -8.84 17.00 23.87
CA PRO A 31 -7.38 17.19 23.82
C PRO A 31 -6.65 16.08 23.06
N LEU A 32 -7.16 14.85 23.12
CA LEU A 32 -6.63 13.70 22.38
C LEU A 32 -6.85 13.86 20.88
N VAL A 33 -8.07 14.20 20.45
CA VAL A 33 -8.37 14.49 19.04
C VAL A 33 -7.53 15.66 18.53
N ALA A 34 -7.32 16.70 19.34
CA ALA A 34 -6.44 17.83 19.03
C ALA A 34 -4.98 17.42 18.84
N ASP A 35 -4.44 16.58 19.72
CA ASP A 35 -3.08 16.07 19.57
C ASP A 35 -2.95 15.19 18.33
N ILE A 36 -3.92 14.31 18.07
CA ILE A 36 -3.93 13.48 16.87
C ILE A 36 -3.98 14.35 15.61
N ALA A 37 -4.87 15.35 15.57
CA ALA A 37 -5.00 16.28 14.46
C ALA A 37 -3.69 17.06 14.20
N ARG A 38 -3.03 17.53 15.26
CA ARG A 38 -1.74 18.22 15.15
C ARG A 38 -0.62 17.32 14.65
N GLN A 39 -0.53 16.10 15.17
CA GLN A 39 0.47 15.12 14.73
C GLN A 39 0.24 14.73 13.26
N ALA A 40 -1.01 14.45 12.92
CA ALA A 40 -1.41 14.18 11.55
C ALA A 40 -1.03 15.35 10.64
N ALA A 41 -1.33 16.61 10.99
CA ALA A 41 -0.98 17.78 10.18
C ALA A 41 0.50 17.83 9.75
N THR A 42 1.40 17.21 10.51
CA THR A 42 2.84 17.15 10.20
C THR A 42 3.30 15.89 9.46
N GLU A 43 2.72 14.73 9.73
CA GLU A 43 3.05 13.46 9.05
C GLU A 43 1.91 12.45 9.14
N ALA A 44 1.93 11.44 8.25
CA ALA A 44 0.99 10.33 8.32
C ALA A 44 1.03 9.67 9.71
N LEU A 45 -0.14 9.53 10.33
CA LEU A 45 -0.24 8.94 11.66
C LEU A 45 0.18 7.47 11.59
N LYS A 46 1.13 7.06 12.42
CA LYS A 46 1.59 5.66 12.55
C LYS A 46 1.00 5.04 13.82
N PRO A 47 0.81 3.70 13.89
CA PRO A 47 0.33 3.04 15.11
C PRO A 47 1.14 3.40 16.35
N ILE A 48 2.46 3.56 16.20
CA ILE A 48 3.37 3.93 17.29
C ILE A 48 3.10 5.34 17.85
N ILE A 49 2.75 6.29 16.98
CA ILE A 49 2.46 7.68 17.37
C ILE A 49 1.08 7.72 18.02
N PHE A 50 0.08 7.10 17.37
CA PHE A 50 -1.27 6.99 17.91
C PHE A 50 -1.27 6.36 19.30
N ARG A 51 -0.53 5.27 19.49
CA ARG A 51 -0.30 4.64 20.80
C ARG A 51 0.22 5.60 21.85
N GLN A 52 1.27 6.36 21.52
CA GLN A 52 1.92 7.27 22.48
C GLN A 52 0.98 8.38 22.92
N VAL A 53 0.22 8.94 21.98
CA VAL A 53 -0.76 9.99 22.24
C VAL A 53 -1.91 9.43 23.08
N LEU A 54 -2.50 8.31 22.65
CA LEU A 54 -3.59 7.64 23.37
C LEU A 54 -3.19 7.32 24.81
N ARG A 55 -2.01 6.70 25.01
CA ARG A 55 -1.50 6.35 26.34
C ARG A 55 -1.38 7.59 27.24
N ARG A 56 -0.80 8.68 26.73
CA ARG A 56 -0.63 9.93 27.49
C ARG A 56 -1.98 10.48 27.95
N HIS A 57 -2.98 10.50 27.08
CA HIS A 57 -4.31 11.05 27.42
C HIS A 57 -5.11 10.11 28.31
N THR A 58 -5.10 8.80 28.04
CA THR A 58 -5.73 7.79 28.89
C THR A 58 -5.17 7.84 30.31
N SER A 59 -3.85 7.95 30.49
CA SER A 59 -3.25 8.10 31.83
C SER A 59 -3.71 9.37 32.55
N ARG A 60 -3.77 10.52 31.85
CA ARG A 60 -4.26 11.78 32.46
C ARG A 60 -5.72 11.71 32.86
N VAL A 61 -6.56 11.10 32.03
CA VAL A 61 -7.99 10.91 32.33
C VAL A 61 -8.15 9.97 33.53
N LEU A 62 -7.37 8.89 33.58
CA LEU A 62 -7.35 7.96 34.72
C LEU A 62 -6.97 8.68 36.02
N GLU A 63 -5.87 9.44 36.04
CA GLU A 63 -5.47 10.23 37.21
C GLU A 63 -6.55 11.23 37.65
N GLY A 64 -7.27 11.83 36.70
CA GLY A 64 -8.40 12.72 37.00
C GLY A 64 -9.56 11.99 37.68
N ILE A 65 -9.95 10.83 37.14
CA ILE A 65 -11.01 9.99 37.71
C ILE A 65 -10.61 9.46 39.08
N GLU A 66 -9.34 9.10 39.28
CA GLU A 66 -8.84 8.63 40.58
C GLU A 66 -8.95 9.69 41.67
N ARG A 67 -8.77 10.98 41.32
CA ARG A 67 -8.87 12.10 42.26
C ARG A 67 -10.31 12.54 42.58
N CYS A 68 -11.30 12.12 41.80
CA CYS A 68 -12.71 12.45 42.03
C CYS A 68 -13.44 11.28 42.69
N SER A 69 -14.08 11.51 43.84
CA SER A 69 -14.88 10.49 44.54
C SER A 69 -16.28 10.29 43.93
N ASP A 70 -16.83 11.33 43.31
CA ASP A 70 -18.28 11.43 43.03
C ASP A 70 -18.66 10.99 41.61
N ILE A 71 -17.77 10.28 40.93
CA ILE A 71 -18.02 9.80 39.57
C ILE A 71 -18.84 8.50 39.62
N ALA A 72 -20.01 8.49 38.98
CA ALA A 72 -20.78 7.27 38.77
C ALA A 72 -19.94 6.23 38.01
N ASP A 73 -20.02 4.96 38.43
CA ASP A 73 -19.25 3.85 37.85
C ASP A 73 -17.72 4.02 37.89
N ARG A 74 -17.19 4.83 38.82
CA ARG A 74 -15.75 5.12 38.96
C ARG A 74 -14.86 3.89 38.89
N GLN A 75 -15.16 2.83 39.62
CA GLN A 75 -14.31 1.63 39.64
C GLN A 75 -14.27 0.95 38.27
N ARG A 76 -15.42 0.83 37.60
CA ARG A 76 -15.51 0.24 36.27
C ARG A 76 -14.74 1.08 35.23
N LEU A 77 -14.80 2.40 35.35
CA LEU A 77 -13.98 3.31 34.53
C LEU A 77 -12.48 3.08 34.74
N ILE A 78 -12.05 3.01 35.99
CA ILE A 78 -10.65 2.75 36.35
C ILE A 78 -10.19 1.41 35.76
N ASP A 79 -10.95 0.34 35.98
CA ASP A 79 -10.59 -1.00 35.49
C ASP A 79 -10.51 -1.04 33.96
N GLY A 80 -11.46 -0.41 33.27
CA GLY A 80 -11.47 -0.32 31.81
C GLY A 80 -10.29 0.49 31.26
N LEU A 81 -9.98 1.65 31.85
CA LEU A 81 -8.84 2.48 31.43
C LEU A 81 -7.50 1.78 31.73
N CYS A 82 -7.38 1.08 32.86
CA CYS A 82 -6.22 0.25 33.17
C CYS A 82 -6.02 -0.87 32.15
N SER A 83 -7.09 -1.57 31.76
CA SER A 83 -7.05 -2.59 30.70
C SER A 83 -6.55 -2.01 29.37
N VAL A 84 -7.04 -0.83 28.98
CA VAL A 84 -6.54 -0.11 27.80
C VAL A 84 -5.06 0.21 27.95
N LEU A 85 -4.61 0.74 29.09
CA LEU A 85 -3.18 1.04 29.32
C LEU A 85 -2.30 -0.20 29.24
N VAL A 86 -2.75 -1.35 29.76
CA VAL A 86 -2.05 -2.64 29.62
C VAL A 86 -1.88 -2.99 28.14
N PHE A 87 -2.96 -2.90 27.36
CA PHE A 87 -2.91 -3.11 25.91
C PHE A 87 -1.92 -2.15 25.22
N LEU A 88 -1.97 -0.85 25.56
CA LEU A 88 -1.09 0.17 24.97
C LEU A 88 0.39 -0.01 25.33
N ASN A 89 0.70 -0.73 26.40
CA ASN A 89 2.08 -1.08 26.77
C ASN A 89 2.56 -2.38 26.10
N GLY A 90 1.71 -3.05 25.31
CA GLY A 90 2.07 -4.23 24.52
C GLY A 90 3.18 -3.98 23.48
N ARG A 91 3.91 -5.05 23.13
CA ARG A 91 5.09 -4.98 22.25
C ARG A 91 4.78 -4.87 20.76
N LYS A 92 3.59 -5.30 20.30
CA LYS A 92 3.17 -5.23 18.89
C LYS A 92 1.75 -4.70 18.81
N LEU A 93 1.60 -3.53 18.22
CA LEU A 93 0.31 -2.88 18.00
C LEU A 93 0.18 -2.52 16.52
N SER A 94 -0.88 -3.01 15.90
CA SER A 94 -1.30 -2.73 14.53
C SER A 94 -2.63 -1.96 14.56
N TRP A 95 -3.00 -1.34 13.43
CA TRP A 95 -4.32 -0.73 13.29
C TRP A 95 -5.45 -1.73 13.54
N GLU A 96 -5.29 -2.97 13.05
CA GLU A 96 -6.21 -4.07 13.31
C GLU A 96 -6.40 -4.32 14.81
N SER A 97 -5.31 -4.40 15.59
CA SER A 97 -5.41 -4.60 17.05
C SER A 97 -6.10 -3.44 17.77
N PHE A 98 -5.90 -2.20 17.32
CA PHE A 98 -6.63 -1.04 17.84
C PHE A 98 -8.12 -1.16 17.52
N SER A 99 -8.44 -1.58 16.30
CA SER A 99 -9.81 -1.72 15.85
C SER A 99 -10.56 -2.80 16.60
N GLU A 100 -9.96 -3.96 16.80
CA GLU A 100 -10.54 -5.09 17.55
C GLU A 100 -10.87 -4.70 19.00
N LEU A 101 -9.88 -4.15 19.73
CA LEU A 101 -10.12 -3.73 21.11
C LEU A 101 -11.10 -2.56 21.17
N GLY A 102 -10.96 -1.59 20.26
CA GLY A 102 -11.87 -0.45 20.18
C GLY A 102 -13.32 -0.89 19.96
N HIS A 103 -13.53 -1.89 19.11
CA HIS A 103 -14.85 -2.39 18.77
C HIS A 103 -15.48 -3.09 19.98
N SER A 104 -14.69 -3.92 20.68
CA SER A 104 -15.10 -4.58 21.92
C SER A 104 -15.53 -3.57 22.99
N LEU A 105 -14.75 -2.49 23.18
CA LEU A 105 -15.09 -1.43 24.13
C LEU A 105 -16.35 -0.64 23.74
N SER A 106 -16.52 -0.38 22.44
CA SER A 106 -17.64 0.41 21.89
C SER A 106 -18.98 -0.30 21.96
N LEU A 107 -18.98 -1.62 21.80
CA LEU A 107 -20.21 -2.42 21.74
C LEU A 107 -20.65 -2.97 23.10
N SER A 108 -19.84 -2.81 24.14
CA SER A 108 -20.18 -3.28 25.47
C SER A 108 -21.34 -2.43 26.04
N PRO A 109 -22.55 -3.02 26.22
CA PRO A 109 -23.75 -2.27 26.58
C PRO A 109 -23.73 -1.75 28.02
N ALA A 110 -22.79 -2.21 28.84
CA ALA A 110 -22.60 -1.79 30.23
C ALA A 110 -21.37 -0.87 30.41
N SER A 111 -20.71 -0.49 29.31
CA SER A 111 -19.55 0.40 29.35
C SER A 111 -19.99 1.85 29.54
N PRO A 112 -19.38 2.57 30.49
CA PRO A 112 -19.51 4.02 30.59
C PRO A 112 -19.18 4.72 29.26
N ASP A 113 -19.89 5.81 28.97
CA ASP A 113 -19.74 6.64 27.75
C ASP A 113 -18.29 7.00 27.42
N LEU A 114 -17.49 7.26 28.46
CA LEU A 114 -16.07 7.60 28.30
C LEU A 114 -15.26 6.44 27.70
N LEU A 115 -15.54 5.19 28.10
CA LEU A 115 -14.93 3.99 27.53
C LEU A 115 -15.50 3.66 26.15
N VAL A 116 -16.80 3.86 25.94
CA VAL A 116 -17.43 3.69 24.62
C VAL A 116 -16.80 4.64 23.61
N SER A 117 -16.72 5.93 23.93
CA SER A 117 -16.10 6.94 23.06
C SER A 117 -14.61 6.67 22.83
N LEU A 118 -13.87 6.16 23.82
CA LEU A 118 -12.47 5.77 23.66
C LEU A 118 -12.34 4.60 22.70
N GLY A 119 -13.19 3.58 22.87
CA GLY A 119 -13.27 2.43 21.99
C GLY A 119 -13.57 2.84 20.55
N GLN A 120 -14.54 3.73 20.36
CA GLN A 120 -14.93 4.22 19.04
C GLN A 120 -13.76 4.97 18.39
N LEU A 121 -13.05 5.82 19.14
CA LEU A 121 -11.88 6.51 18.64
C LEU A 121 -10.77 5.53 18.23
N MET A 122 -10.54 4.45 19.00
CA MET A 122 -9.58 3.40 18.67
C MET A 122 -10.00 2.62 17.40
N SER A 123 -11.28 2.32 17.24
CA SER A 123 -11.82 1.69 16.01
C SER A 123 -11.74 2.57 14.79
N LEU A 124 -11.82 3.89 14.98
CA LEU A 124 -11.75 4.87 13.92
C LEU A 124 -10.33 5.36 13.66
N ALA A 125 -9.30 4.83 14.34
CA ALA A 125 -7.95 5.36 14.29
C ALA A 125 -7.37 5.46 12.86
N GLU A 126 -7.62 4.47 12.02
CA GLU A 126 -7.24 4.50 10.61
C GLU A 126 -8.08 5.52 9.81
N ALA A 127 -9.38 5.59 10.07
CA ALA A 127 -10.29 6.54 9.43
C ALA A 127 -9.99 8.01 9.80
N ILE A 128 -9.52 8.28 11.02
CA ILE A 128 -9.11 9.61 11.47
C ILE A 128 -7.95 10.13 10.61
N ASN A 129 -7.01 9.26 10.24
CA ASN A 129 -5.94 9.61 9.31
C ASN A 129 -6.54 10.09 7.97
N VAL A 130 -7.47 9.29 7.41
CA VAL A 130 -8.19 9.58 6.15
C VAL A 130 -8.97 10.90 6.18
N VAL A 131 -9.67 11.19 7.28
CA VAL A 131 -10.45 12.42 7.46
C VAL A 131 -9.57 13.68 7.48
N LEU A 132 -8.34 13.56 7.97
CA LEU A 132 -7.38 14.65 8.15
C LEU A 132 -6.63 15.07 6.88
N GLY A 133 -7.12 14.67 5.71
CA GLY A 133 -6.47 14.97 4.42
C GLY A 133 -5.21 14.14 4.16
N TYR A 134 -4.75 13.38 5.16
CA TYR A 134 -3.94 12.19 4.92
C TYR A 134 -4.91 11.11 4.51
N ALA A 135 -5.32 11.11 3.24
CA ALA A 135 -5.59 9.84 2.58
C ALA A 135 -4.51 8.85 3.06
N ASN A 136 -4.80 7.55 3.11
CA ASN A 136 -3.71 6.62 2.92
C ASN A 136 -2.95 7.14 1.70
N ASP A 137 -1.85 7.86 1.91
CA ASP A 137 -1.02 8.42 0.88
C ASP A 137 -0.78 7.18 0.04
N PRO A 138 -1.34 7.08 -1.19
CA PRO A 138 -1.42 5.81 -1.89
C PRO A 138 -0.01 5.26 -1.80
N PRO A 139 0.19 4.10 -1.12
CA PRO A 139 1.45 3.77 -0.47
C PRO A 139 2.54 4.02 -1.48
N ARG A 140 3.42 5.01 -1.20
CA ARG A 140 4.35 5.60 -2.20
C ARG A 140 4.73 4.53 -3.19
N PRO A 141 4.36 4.62 -4.48
CA PRO A 141 4.33 3.49 -5.40
C PRO A 141 5.51 2.53 -5.20
N ARG A 142 5.31 1.46 -4.41
CA ARG A 142 6.39 0.52 -4.10
C ARG A 142 6.30 -0.61 -5.10
N PHE A 143 7.27 -0.67 -5.98
CA PHE A 143 7.40 -1.81 -6.87
C PHE A 143 7.81 -3.05 -6.08
N CYS A 144 7.27 -4.19 -6.49
CA CYS A 144 7.78 -5.48 -6.07
C CYS A 144 9.28 -5.56 -6.32
N ALA A 145 10.04 -6.06 -5.36
CA ALA A 145 11.49 -6.22 -5.50
C ALA A 145 11.89 -7.15 -6.64
N MET A 146 10.97 -7.96 -7.16
CA MET A 146 11.22 -8.89 -8.25
C MET A 146 10.69 -8.41 -9.60
N CYS A 147 9.66 -7.56 -9.68
CA CYS A 147 9.05 -7.21 -10.96
C CYS A 147 8.57 -5.74 -11.03
N TRP A 148 7.70 -5.45 -12.01
CA TRP A 148 7.13 -4.11 -12.24
C TRP A 148 5.79 -3.87 -11.52
N ARG A 149 5.17 -4.90 -10.94
CA ARG A 149 3.89 -4.77 -10.24
C ARG A 149 4.03 -4.03 -8.92
N PHE A 150 2.99 -3.33 -8.52
CA PHE A 150 2.95 -2.61 -7.26
C PHE A 150 2.66 -3.53 -6.06
N VAL A 151 3.06 -3.04 -4.88
CA VAL A 151 2.75 -3.64 -3.59
C VAL A 151 1.89 -2.64 -2.82
N LEU A 152 0.64 -3.03 -2.57
CA LEU A 152 -0.36 -2.19 -1.88
C LEU A 152 -0.19 -2.21 -0.34
N SER A 153 0.69 -3.07 0.17
CA SER A 153 1.00 -3.23 1.58
C SER A 153 2.45 -2.81 1.84
N GLY A 154 2.86 -2.68 3.11
CA GLY A 154 4.26 -2.47 3.50
C GLY A 154 5.22 -3.61 3.14
N GLU A 155 4.77 -4.58 2.33
CA GLU A 155 5.49 -5.77 1.94
C GLU A 155 6.53 -5.51 0.83
N LYS A 156 7.43 -6.48 0.65
CA LYS A 156 8.52 -6.41 -0.33
C LYS A 156 8.13 -6.98 -1.70
N TYR A 157 7.12 -7.85 -1.75
CA TYR A 157 6.77 -8.63 -2.94
C TYR A 157 5.30 -8.43 -3.28
N CYS A 158 4.97 -8.37 -4.57
CA CYS A 158 3.56 -8.39 -5.00
C CYS A 158 2.97 -9.78 -4.77
N ARG A 159 1.64 -9.89 -4.86
CA ARG A 159 0.89 -11.13 -4.64
C ARG A 159 1.42 -12.32 -5.45
N THR A 160 1.87 -12.08 -6.70
CA THR A 160 2.46 -13.12 -7.57
C THR A 160 3.80 -13.64 -7.03
N HIS A 161 4.59 -12.79 -6.38
CA HIS A 161 5.93 -13.15 -5.87
C HIS A 161 5.96 -13.31 -4.34
N ARG A 162 4.81 -13.30 -3.67
CA ARG A 162 4.76 -13.53 -2.22
C ARG A 162 4.94 -15.03 -1.96
N VAL A 163 5.91 -15.37 -1.12
CA VAL A 163 6.07 -16.76 -0.65
C VAL A 163 4.94 -17.03 0.35
N PRO A 164 4.10 -18.07 0.15
CA PRO A 164 3.10 -18.44 1.14
C PRO A 164 3.78 -18.74 2.47
N VAL A 165 3.28 -18.17 3.57
CA VAL A 165 3.73 -18.56 4.91
C VAL A 165 3.30 -20.00 5.16
N SER A 166 4.24 -20.85 5.55
CA SER A 166 4.03 -22.28 5.84
C SER A 166 2.80 -22.46 6.73
N GLY A 167 1.78 -23.19 6.25
CA GLY A 167 0.59 -23.55 7.05
C GLY A 167 -0.77 -23.08 6.53
N THR A 168 -0.85 -22.26 5.47
CA THR A 168 -2.13 -21.95 4.83
C THR A 168 -2.35 -22.87 3.62
N GLY A 169 -3.25 -23.84 3.81
CA GLY A 169 -3.61 -24.82 2.79
C GLY A 169 -4.15 -24.15 1.51
N TRP A 170 -3.87 -24.79 0.37
CA TRP A 170 -4.44 -24.55 -0.97
C TRP A 170 -3.79 -23.51 -1.91
N GLN A 171 -2.93 -22.58 -1.47
CA GLN A 171 -2.20 -21.65 -2.39
C GLN A 171 -0.70 -21.97 -2.59
N GLY A 172 -0.22 -23.07 -2.00
CA GLY A 172 1.20 -23.34 -1.79
C GLY A 172 2.08 -23.60 -3.03
N ARG A 173 1.53 -23.99 -4.19
CA ARG A 173 2.35 -24.35 -5.38
C ARG A 173 2.55 -23.20 -6.37
N GLN A 174 1.50 -22.51 -6.80
CA GLN A 174 1.61 -21.45 -7.82
C GLN A 174 2.40 -20.21 -7.35
N GLY A 175 2.25 -19.80 -6.08
CA GLY A 175 3.02 -18.69 -5.50
C GLY A 175 4.50 -19.02 -5.31
N HIS A 176 4.81 -20.29 -4.99
CA HIS A 176 6.18 -20.77 -4.84
C HIS A 176 6.93 -20.79 -6.18
N ASP A 177 6.31 -21.31 -7.24
CA ASP A 177 6.90 -21.35 -8.59
C ASP A 177 7.09 -19.94 -9.19
N SER A 178 6.14 -19.04 -8.91
CA SER A 178 6.22 -17.63 -9.31
C SER A 178 7.35 -16.89 -8.59
N TYR A 179 7.54 -17.11 -7.29
CA TYR A 179 8.68 -16.56 -6.54
C TYR A 179 10.03 -17.05 -7.10
N TRP A 180 10.18 -18.35 -7.34
CA TRP A 180 11.43 -18.91 -7.86
C TRP A 180 11.72 -18.48 -9.30
N SER A 181 10.70 -18.44 -10.16
CA SER A 181 10.86 -17.93 -11.52
C SER A 181 11.30 -16.46 -11.51
N GLY A 182 10.71 -15.62 -10.66
CA GLY A 182 11.12 -14.24 -10.51
C GLY A 182 12.53 -14.08 -9.95
N ARG A 183 12.92 -14.89 -8.97
CA ARG A 183 14.31 -14.92 -8.47
C ARG A 183 15.33 -15.27 -9.56
N LYS A 184 14.97 -16.17 -10.48
CA LYS A 184 15.83 -16.56 -11.61
C LYS A 184 15.92 -15.50 -12.71
N LEU A 185 14.93 -14.61 -12.81
CA LEU A 185 14.90 -13.48 -13.76
C LEU A 185 15.56 -12.22 -13.21
N LEU A 186 15.72 -12.13 -11.88
CA LEU A 186 16.18 -10.94 -11.18
C LEU A 186 17.52 -10.37 -11.71
N PRO A 187 18.55 -11.17 -12.04
CA PRO A 187 19.79 -10.63 -12.60
C PRO A 187 19.59 -9.92 -13.94
N GLN A 188 18.89 -10.56 -14.89
CA GLN A 188 18.58 -9.98 -16.20
C GLN A 188 17.66 -8.76 -16.08
N PHE A 189 16.67 -8.83 -15.19
CA PHE A 189 15.78 -7.72 -14.91
C PHE A 189 16.54 -6.49 -14.39
N ASN A 190 17.43 -6.66 -13.41
CA ASN A 190 18.24 -5.56 -12.88
C ASN A 190 19.21 -5.00 -13.93
N ASP A 191 19.76 -5.85 -14.79
CA ASP A 191 20.61 -5.40 -15.89
C ASP A 191 19.81 -4.59 -16.92
N GLY A 192 18.62 -5.07 -17.29
CA GLY A 192 17.67 -4.38 -18.16
C GLY A 192 17.27 -3.01 -17.60
N ILE A 193 16.94 -2.92 -16.31
CA ILE A 193 16.68 -1.63 -15.64
C ILE A 193 17.88 -0.68 -15.80
N ARG A 194 19.10 -1.15 -15.54
CA ARG A 194 20.30 -0.30 -15.62
C ARG A 194 20.52 0.21 -17.05
N LYS A 195 20.40 -0.67 -18.05
CA LYS A 195 20.52 -0.33 -19.47
C LYS A 195 19.47 0.69 -19.90
N LEU A 196 18.19 0.40 -19.66
CA LEU A 196 17.08 1.29 -20.02
C LEU A 196 17.13 2.62 -19.26
N SER A 197 17.55 2.63 -18.00
CA SER A 197 17.72 3.87 -17.24
C SER A 197 18.88 4.71 -17.78
N SER A 198 19.98 4.06 -18.19
CA SER A 198 21.10 4.74 -18.83
C SER A 198 20.69 5.37 -20.16
N GLN A 199 19.99 4.61 -20.99
CA GLN A 199 19.42 5.10 -22.25
C GLN A 199 18.45 6.26 -22.04
N ALA A 200 17.50 6.11 -21.12
CA ALA A 200 16.52 7.13 -20.78
C ALA A 200 17.15 8.45 -20.31
N ARG A 201 18.30 8.39 -19.64
CA ARG A 201 19.06 9.60 -19.27
C ARG A 201 19.75 10.24 -20.47
N LYS A 202 20.42 9.45 -21.31
CA LYS A 202 21.10 9.93 -22.51
C LYS A 202 20.13 10.62 -23.48
N GLU A 203 18.97 10.02 -23.68
CA GLU A 203 17.92 10.48 -24.59
C GLU A 203 16.91 11.44 -23.91
N GLN A 204 17.11 11.79 -22.63
CA GLN A 204 16.23 12.66 -21.84
C GLN A 204 14.74 12.23 -21.84
N LEU A 205 14.47 10.93 -22.00
CA LEU A 205 13.12 10.37 -22.18
C LEU A 205 12.19 10.67 -21.00
N ARG A 206 12.73 10.85 -19.80
CA ARG A 206 11.92 11.16 -18.61
C ARG A 206 11.34 12.57 -18.66
N SER A 207 12.10 13.53 -19.19
CA SER A 207 11.63 14.91 -19.36
C SER A 207 10.61 14.97 -20.50
N HIS A 208 10.93 14.32 -21.62
CA HIS A 208 10.06 14.25 -22.79
C HIS A 208 8.74 13.52 -22.51
N TRP A 209 8.73 12.54 -21.60
CA TRP A 209 7.50 11.84 -21.19
C TRP A 209 6.39 12.79 -20.72
N LYS A 210 6.75 13.89 -20.05
CA LYS A 210 5.76 14.88 -19.60
C LYS A 210 5.00 15.48 -20.78
N GLU A 211 5.73 15.88 -21.82
CA GLU A 211 5.20 16.50 -23.04
C GLU A 211 4.36 15.51 -23.83
N VAL A 212 4.81 14.26 -23.91
CA VAL A 212 4.11 13.16 -24.59
C VAL A 212 2.73 12.91 -23.98
N VAL A 213 2.64 12.91 -22.64
CA VAL A 213 1.36 12.73 -21.93
C VAL A 213 0.42 13.92 -22.19
N GLU A 214 0.92 15.15 -22.16
CA GLU A 214 0.14 16.37 -22.41
C GLU A 214 -0.35 16.48 -23.86
N ALA A 215 0.48 16.06 -24.82
CA ALA A 215 0.16 16.06 -26.24
C ALA A 215 -0.61 14.81 -26.71
N ALA A 216 -0.97 13.91 -25.78
CA ALA A 216 -1.62 12.63 -26.06
C ALA A 216 -0.88 11.75 -27.09
N GLN A 217 0.46 11.85 -27.17
CA GLN A 217 1.32 11.09 -28.11
C GLN A 217 1.88 9.79 -27.51
N ILE A 218 1.14 9.19 -26.58
CA ILE A 218 1.65 8.07 -25.75
C ILE A 218 1.92 6.81 -26.58
N VAL A 219 1.04 6.48 -27.53
CA VAL A 219 1.18 5.26 -28.35
C VAL A 219 2.45 5.30 -29.22
N PRO A 220 2.69 6.32 -30.07
CA PRO A 220 3.92 6.40 -30.85
C PRO A 220 5.19 6.38 -29.98
N TRP A 221 5.12 7.00 -28.80
CA TRP A 221 6.23 6.98 -27.86
C TRP A 221 6.52 5.58 -27.31
N LEU A 222 5.48 4.81 -26.95
CA LEU A 222 5.63 3.43 -26.48
C LEU A 222 6.15 2.51 -27.57
N GLU A 223 5.64 2.63 -28.80
CA GLU A 223 6.12 1.83 -29.93
C GLU A 223 7.63 2.00 -30.15
N ARG A 224 8.12 3.22 -30.02
CA ARG A 224 9.53 3.55 -30.20
C ARG A 224 10.41 3.17 -29.02
N HIS A 225 9.96 3.44 -27.79
CA HIS A 225 10.83 3.39 -26.61
C HIS A 225 10.52 2.23 -25.66
N ARG A 226 9.31 1.67 -25.68
CA ARG A 226 8.85 0.59 -24.79
C ARG A 226 8.04 -0.47 -25.58
N PRO A 227 8.63 -1.06 -26.63
CA PRO A 227 7.91 -1.93 -27.55
C PRO A 227 7.37 -3.21 -26.89
N LEU A 228 8.07 -3.78 -25.91
CA LEU A 228 7.58 -4.99 -25.22
C LEU A 228 6.37 -4.69 -24.35
N VAL A 229 6.36 -3.54 -23.67
CA VAL A 229 5.18 -3.05 -22.96
C VAL A 229 4.02 -2.84 -23.92
N TRP A 230 4.25 -2.22 -25.07
CA TRP A 230 3.19 -1.99 -26.05
C TRP A 230 2.57 -3.31 -26.54
N GLN A 231 3.41 -4.27 -26.92
CA GLN A 231 2.97 -5.60 -27.33
C GLN A 231 2.19 -6.32 -26.22
N PHE A 232 2.66 -6.21 -24.98
CA PHE A 232 1.97 -6.78 -23.82
C PHE A 232 0.57 -6.17 -23.66
N VAL A 233 0.46 -4.84 -23.72
CA VAL A 233 -0.81 -4.12 -23.57
C VAL A 233 -1.78 -4.46 -24.71
N MET A 234 -1.32 -4.48 -25.97
CA MET A 234 -2.14 -4.89 -27.11
C MET A 234 -2.66 -6.32 -27.00
N GLY A 235 -1.89 -7.23 -26.41
CA GLY A 235 -2.35 -8.59 -26.13
C GLY A 235 -3.48 -8.67 -25.08
N HIS A 236 -3.70 -7.61 -24.29
CA HIS A 236 -4.73 -7.53 -23.25
C HIS A 236 -5.91 -6.62 -23.63
N LEU A 237 -5.79 -5.80 -24.68
CA LEU A 237 -6.82 -4.84 -25.08
C LEU A 237 -7.48 -5.26 -26.40
N ALA A 238 -8.76 -5.64 -26.33
CA ALA A 238 -9.51 -6.08 -27.51
C ALA A 238 -9.90 -4.94 -28.47
N ASN A 239 -9.99 -3.68 -28.02
CA ASN A 239 -10.22 -2.49 -28.87
C ASN A 239 -9.80 -1.22 -28.12
N LEU A 240 -8.92 -0.40 -28.71
CA LEU A 240 -8.60 0.95 -28.25
C LEU A 240 -9.37 1.97 -29.11
N GLU A 241 -10.67 2.13 -28.84
CA GLU A 241 -11.45 3.20 -29.47
C GLU A 241 -11.53 4.41 -28.52
N GLY A 242 -10.85 5.50 -28.92
CA GLY A 242 -11.25 6.88 -28.59
C GLY A 242 -11.24 7.34 -27.12
N GLY A 243 -10.39 6.78 -26.25
CA GLY A 243 -10.28 7.18 -24.84
C GLY A 243 -8.85 7.45 -24.37
N ALA A 244 -8.71 8.06 -23.18
CA ALA A 244 -7.42 8.35 -22.54
C ALA A 244 -6.56 7.07 -22.42
N VAL A 245 -5.46 7.01 -23.18
CA VAL A 245 -4.64 5.80 -23.37
C VAL A 245 -3.87 5.42 -22.10
N LEU A 246 -3.38 6.40 -21.33
CA LEU A 246 -2.55 6.15 -20.14
C LEU A 246 -3.27 5.36 -19.03
N PRO A 247 -4.52 5.70 -18.63
CA PRO A 247 -5.30 4.88 -17.71
C PRO A 247 -5.38 3.41 -18.12
N VAL A 248 -5.62 3.16 -19.41
CA VAL A 248 -5.78 1.81 -19.95
C VAL A 248 -4.48 1.03 -19.88
N ILE A 249 -3.35 1.66 -20.23
CA ILE A 249 -2.01 1.07 -20.11
C ILE A 249 -1.69 0.71 -18.65
N ILE A 250 -1.94 1.64 -17.72
CA ILE A 250 -1.69 1.44 -16.29
C ILE A 250 -2.53 0.27 -15.78
N GLN A 251 -3.81 0.23 -16.14
CA GLN A 251 -4.71 -0.86 -15.78
C GLN A 251 -4.20 -2.19 -16.33
N ALA A 252 -3.88 -2.28 -17.62
CA ALA A 252 -3.40 -3.53 -18.24
C ALA A 252 -2.09 -4.04 -17.60
N LEU A 253 -1.17 -3.13 -17.24
CA LEU A 253 0.11 -3.49 -16.62
C LEU A 253 0.00 -3.95 -15.17
N ASP A 254 -1.04 -3.49 -14.46
CA ASP A 254 -1.26 -3.73 -13.04
C ASP A 254 -2.56 -4.50 -12.75
N GLU A 255 -3.14 -5.17 -13.75
CA GLU A 255 -4.35 -5.97 -13.58
C GLU A 255 -4.08 -7.27 -12.81
N HIS A 256 -4.96 -7.58 -11.86
CA HIS A 256 -4.95 -8.83 -11.11
C HIS A 256 -6.35 -9.44 -11.09
N ASN A 257 -6.49 -10.65 -11.62
CA ASN A 257 -7.76 -11.34 -11.86
C ASN A 257 -8.59 -11.71 -10.60
N LEU A 258 -8.18 -11.30 -9.39
CA LEU A 258 -8.71 -11.83 -8.12
C LEU A 258 -8.87 -10.77 -7.02
N GLU A 259 -9.18 -9.53 -7.38
CA GLU A 259 -9.38 -8.46 -6.39
C GLU A 259 -10.84 -8.08 -6.18
N VAL A 260 -11.24 -8.08 -4.90
CA VAL A 260 -12.61 -7.83 -4.45
C VAL A 260 -12.59 -6.88 -3.25
N GLY A 261 -13.68 -6.13 -3.05
CA GLY A 261 -13.86 -5.22 -1.91
C GLY A 261 -12.82 -4.10 -1.85
N ALA A 262 -12.38 -3.76 -0.63
CA ALA A 262 -11.50 -2.61 -0.34
C ALA A 262 -10.16 -2.61 -1.12
N LEU A 263 -9.61 -3.78 -1.48
CA LEU A 263 -8.38 -3.87 -2.26
C LEU A 263 -8.56 -3.34 -3.69
N ARG A 264 -9.73 -3.59 -4.30
CA ARG A 264 -10.06 -3.07 -5.63
C ARG A 264 -10.17 -1.54 -5.60
N GLU A 265 -10.77 -0.99 -4.55
CA GLU A 265 -10.89 0.45 -4.36
C GLU A 265 -9.52 1.12 -4.14
N GLN A 266 -8.65 0.50 -3.34
CA GLN A 266 -7.26 0.94 -3.15
C GLN A 266 -6.47 0.93 -4.46
N ARG A 267 -6.62 -0.09 -5.29
CA ARG A 267 -6.00 -0.10 -6.63
C ARG A 267 -6.54 0.96 -7.56
N ALA A 268 -7.86 1.14 -7.59
CA ALA A 268 -8.44 2.19 -8.42
C ALA A 268 -7.96 3.58 -7.98
N ALA A 269 -7.86 3.83 -6.68
CA ALA A 269 -7.26 5.05 -6.13
C ALA A 269 -5.78 5.19 -6.51
N PHE A 270 -5.05 4.09 -6.48
CA PHE A 270 -3.65 4.05 -6.88
C PHE A 270 -3.45 4.32 -8.37
N HIS A 271 -4.25 3.70 -9.26
CA HIS A 271 -4.21 3.96 -10.70
C HIS A 271 -4.49 5.44 -11.00
N ARG A 272 -5.45 6.05 -10.29
CA ARG A 272 -5.67 7.50 -10.38
C ARG A 272 -4.43 8.29 -9.94
N SER A 273 -3.81 7.93 -8.81
CA SER A 273 -2.60 8.63 -8.35
C SER A 273 -1.41 8.53 -9.31
N LEU A 274 -1.32 7.45 -10.09
CA LEU A 274 -0.28 7.32 -11.14
C LEU A 274 -0.53 8.21 -12.35
N LEU A 275 -1.78 8.59 -12.63
CA LEU A 275 -2.08 9.56 -13.69
C LEU A 275 -1.53 10.94 -13.33
N ASP A 276 -1.61 11.29 -12.05
CA ASP A 276 -1.09 12.55 -11.51
C ASP A 276 0.44 12.49 -11.31
N ASP A 277 0.98 11.35 -10.87
CA ASP A 277 2.42 11.11 -10.74
C ASP A 277 3.02 10.51 -12.03
N ARG A 278 3.22 11.40 -13.02
CA ARG A 278 3.82 11.04 -14.33
C ARG A 278 5.21 10.41 -14.19
N LYS A 279 5.95 10.74 -13.12
CA LYS A 279 7.27 10.17 -12.84
C LYS A 279 7.14 8.70 -12.45
N ALA A 280 6.19 8.37 -11.59
CA ALA A 280 5.89 6.99 -11.23
C ALA A 280 5.36 6.18 -12.42
N ALA A 281 4.51 6.78 -13.27
CA ALA A 281 4.06 6.15 -14.51
C ALA A 281 5.23 5.82 -15.45
N PHE A 282 6.20 6.73 -15.62
CA PHE A 282 7.40 6.46 -16.39
C PHE A 282 8.21 5.28 -15.80
N ASP A 283 8.40 5.26 -14.48
CA ASP A 283 9.15 4.21 -13.80
C ASP A 283 8.45 2.85 -13.90
N LEU A 284 7.11 2.83 -13.89
CA LEU A 284 6.30 1.63 -14.16
C LEU A 284 6.61 1.06 -15.55
N LEU A 285 6.54 1.90 -16.60
CA LEU A 285 6.80 1.49 -17.98
C LEU A 285 8.23 0.96 -18.15
N LEU A 286 9.21 1.65 -17.56
CA LEU A 286 10.62 1.22 -17.60
C LEU A 286 10.83 -0.15 -16.95
N ARG A 287 10.24 -0.38 -15.78
CA ARG A 287 10.35 -1.67 -15.08
C ARG A 287 9.60 -2.77 -15.82
N ALA A 288 8.43 -2.47 -16.38
CA ALA A 288 7.66 -3.44 -17.16
C ALA A 288 8.46 -3.90 -18.38
N GLU A 289 9.03 -2.98 -19.14
CA GLU A 289 9.90 -3.28 -20.30
C GLU A 289 11.09 -4.15 -19.90
N ALA A 290 11.81 -3.78 -18.84
CA ALA A 290 12.96 -4.54 -18.35
C ALA A 290 12.59 -5.98 -17.97
N TRP A 291 11.44 -6.15 -17.31
CA TRP A 291 11.00 -7.49 -16.92
C TRP A 291 10.55 -8.32 -18.12
N LEU A 292 9.76 -7.74 -19.02
CA LEU A 292 9.29 -8.42 -20.23
C LEU A 292 10.47 -8.86 -21.09
N GLY A 293 11.51 -8.02 -21.21
CA GLY A 293 12.77 -8.35 -21.86
C GLY A 293 13.48 -9.52 -21.19
N ALA A 294 13.68 -9.47 -19.87
CA ALA A 294 14.28 -10.57 -19.12
C ALA A 294 13.49 -11.89 -19.27
N ALA A 295 12.16 -11.82 -19.27
CA ALA A 295 11.31 -12.98 -19.47
C ALA A 295 11.41 -13.54 -20.90
N ALA A 296 11.47 -12.67 -21.91
CA ALA A 296 11.66 -13.05 -23.31
C ALA A 296 13.02 -13.69 -23.56
N GLU A 297 14.12 -13.08 -23.07
CA GLU A 297 15.47 -13.65 -23.14
C GLU A 297 15.53 -15.04 -22.51
N ARG A 298 14.90 -15.21 -21.34
CA ARG A 298 14.84 -16.50 -20.66
C ARG A 298 14.06 -17.55 -21.46
N ARG A 299 12.94 -17.16 -22.09
CA ARG A 299 12.17 -18.05 -22.97
C ARG A 299 12.98 -18.45 -24.20
N ALA A 300 13.72 -17.53 -24.80
CA ALA A 300 14.61 -17.82 -25.93
C ALA A 300 15.78 -18.75 -25.54
N GLY A 301 16.27 -18.66 -24.30
CA GLY A 301 17.32 -19.53 -23.75
C GLY A 301 16.82 -20.84 -23.13
N TRP A 302 15.52 -21.15 -23.21
CA TRP A 302 14.94 -22.39 -22.69
C TRP A 302 15.17 -23.54 -23.69
N GLY A 303 15.73 -24.68 -23.23
CA GLY A 303 15.97 -25.85 -24.07
C GLY A 303 17.41 -26.12 -24.52
N GLY A 304 18.42 -25.44 -23.93
CA GLY A 304 19.82 -25.80 -24.18
C GLY A 304 20.41 -25.25 -25.48
N GLY A 305 19.79 -24.24 -26.09
CA GLY A 305 20.37 -23.46 -27.20
C GLY A 305 21.51 -22.53 -26.78
N ARG A 306 22.28 -22.90 -25.75
CA ARG A 306 23.58 -22.26 -25.48
C ARG A 306 24.61 -22.99 -26.34
N GLU A 307 25.47 -22.26 -27.03
CA GLU A 307 26.69 -22.87 -27.59
C GLU A 307 27.39 -23.68 -26.47
N GLY A 308 27.56 -24.98 -26.70
CA GLY A 308 28.16 -25.91 -25.74
C GLY A 308 27.20 -26.67 -24.81
N ALA A 309 25.88 -26.48 -24.89
CA ALA A 309 24.91 -27.23 -24.07
C ALA A 309 24.33 -28.49 -24.74
N GLY A 310 24.80 -28.85 -25.94
CA GLY A 310 24.52 -30.14 -26.56
C GLY A 310 25.39 -31.26 -25.97
N ARG A 311 24.82 -32.47 -25.82
CA ARG A 311 25.57 -33.68 -25.48
C ARG A 311 26.69 -33.87 -26.52
N PRO A 312 27.96 -34.09 -26.13
CA PRO A 312 29.03 -34.31 -27.10
C PRO A 312 28.62 -35.44 -28.04
N ARG A 313 28.70 -35.20 -29.36
CA ARG A 313 28.47 -36.25 -30.36
C ARG A 313 29.35 -37.43 -29.98
N LYS A 314 28.75 -38.59 -29.69
CA LYS A 314 29.51 -39.83 -29.51
C LYS A 314 30.40 -39.99 -30.74
N ALA A 315 31.71 -39.97 -30.55
CA ALA A 315 32.63 -40.42 -31.57
C ALA A 315 32.24 -41.85 -31.92
N THR A 316 31.74 -42.05 -33.14
CA THR A 316 31.66 -43.37 -33.75
C THR A 316 33.10 -43.84 -33.92
N ASN A 317 33.58 -44.66 -32.98
CA ASN A 317 34.74 -45.50 -33.22
C ASN A 317 34.42 -46.39 -34.41
N SER A 318 34.93 -46.01 -35.58
CA SER A 318 35.14 -46.95 -36.67
C SER A 318 36.41 -47.70 -36.30
N ALA A 319 36.25 -48.90 -35.74
CA ALA A 319 37.35 -49.85 -35.60
C ALA A 319 37.27 -50.81 -36.80
N LEU A 320 38.37 -50.81 -37.56
CA LEU A 320 38.82 -51.92 -38.40
C LEU A 320 39.00 -53.17 -37.53
#